data_AF-A0A7Y2BG85-F1
#
_entry.id   AF-A0A7Y2BG85-F1
#
_cell.length_a   1.000
_cell.length_b   1.000
_cell.length_c   1.000
_cell.angle_alpha   90.00
_cell.angle_beta   90.00
_cell.angle_gamma   90.00
#
_symmetry.space_group_name_H-M   'P 1'
#
loop_
_entity.id
_entity.type
_entity.pdbx_description
1 polymer ?
#
loop_
_entity_poly.entity_id
_entity_poly.type
_entity_poly.pdbx_seq_one_letter_code
_entity_poly.pdbx_strand_id
1 'polypeptide(L)'
;MGFAAILSVTLIPALEVLMIRGISHSPAFLALPWRRQKGGRSYSLSPGGELARQPAAQVSLRVEPRIETWGRSSLGNMKRLVATRMCLVVLVLVASCDSVQRRATTVESTRRRVAQSDSSERLSASMVQFSNSVTSTLEDEAASNTYSHQKLLGARKRLGEPLVQLEPTDTDAVFASTDCSGWLSFALNTVSPLHEAVLQSQRRLPEYNRTYSEDFALRERWRPWSRAFVVTQYLRAEYAETTGFEPVTNFEQLRPGDIGAYAMGRYAKPSDESRPKPKDTGHVFIVVGSPTVVDPESEGYDARGTLSAKAARVIAVSVVDSSATVHFDPDSRKSEKGRYTPPDVVPRIGAKPGGVGAGTIWFAVSAEGRVIQRRLGASQRYRPVLARAARLRGRVSLDDMVLDDGGALLVKVFENSPSEFEGLSYGDAPIHLSGVGGLRLASGRLVLNGDNDFSGGVTVESGELIAGSSTALGSGDVAIRGGSVILQEPAIATTASLSLEEGLPDGALRLDFRGRGVVRSLRIGNAMHRCGTWGGPESGAMFVDPVFSGRGILELSGKPIEACASASKISQDPLGSPQRM
;
A
#
# COMPACT_ATOMS: atom_id res chain seq x y z
N MET A 1 40.54 -47.51 -9.31
CA MET A 1 40.51 -46.87 -7.98
C MET A 1 39.09 -46.35 -7.76
N GLY A 2 38.31 -46.74 -6.76
CA GLY A 2 38.48 -47.81 -5.77
C GLY A 2 37.79 -47.48 -4.45
N PHE A 3 36.67 -48.16 -4.13
CA PHE A 3 35.79 -47.99 -2.94
C PHE A 3 35.05 -46.63 -2.87
N ALA A 4 33.71 -46.49 -2.71
CA ALA A 4 32.56 -47.38 -2.50
C ALA A 4 32.21 -47.84 -1.06
N ALA A 5 30.91 -47.67 -0.71
CA ALA A 5 30.19 -48.17 0.49
C ALA A 5 30.60 -47.50 1.84
N ILE A 6 29.83 -47.55 2.95
CA ILE A 6 28.81 -48.52 3.43
C ILE A 6 27.52 -47.84 3.99
N LEU A 7 26.44 -48.62 4.07
CA LEU A 7 25.07 -48.28 4.46
C LEU A 7 24.61 -49.07 5.71
N SER A 8 23.84 -48.45 6.63
CA SER A 8 23.03 -49.08 7.70
C SER A 8 21.95 -48.07 8.17
N VAL A 9 20.63 -48.34 8.34
CA VAL A 9 19.80 -49.57 8.46
C VAL A 9 20.02 -50.30 9.81
N THR A 10 19.03 -50.54 10.69
CA THR A 10 17.55 -50.32 10.67
C THR A 10 17.12 -49.50 11.94
N LEU A 11 15.94 -49.55 12.62
CA LEU A 11 14.69 -50.35 12.63
C LEU A 11 13.52 -49.49 13.21
N ILE A 12 12.29 -50.01 13.21
CA ILE A 12 11.06 -49.43 13.80
C ILE A 12 10.51 -50.41 14.86
N PRO A 13 9.60 -50.01 15.77
CA PRO A 13 8.26 -50.60 15.67
C PRO A 13 7.12 -49.58 15.83
N ALA A 14 5.99 -49.87 15.20
CA ALA A 14 4.75 -49.10 15.28
C ALA A 14 3.78 -49.71 16.30
N LEU A 15 2.76 -48.95 16.71
CA LEU A 15 1.55 -49.50 17.29
C LEU A 15 0.32 -48.72 16.79
N GLU A 16 -0.56 -49.42 16.08
CA GLU A 16 -2.00 -49.11 16.04
C GLU A 16 -2.62 -49.57 17.39
N VAL A 17 -3.91 -49.46 17.75
CA VAL A 17 -5.18 -49.50 17.02
C VAL A 17 -6.25 -48.79 17.87
N LEU A 18 -7.29 -48.22 17.25
CA LEU A 18 -8.73 -48.51 17.48
C LEU A 18 -9.67 -47.30 17.29
N MET A 19 -10.62 -47.44 16.36
CA MET A 19 -11.79 -46.58 16.25
C MET A 19 -13.01 -47.22 16.92
N ILE A 20 -13.77 -46.43 17.69
CA ILE A 20 -15.16 -46.74 18.06
C ILE A 20 -16.02 -45.48 17.84
N ARG A 21 -17.26 -45.67 17.38
CA ARG A 21 -18.23 -44.60 17.06
C ARG A 21 -18.82 -43.96 18.32
N GLY A 22 -19.14 -42.66 18.21
CA GLY A 22 -19.62 -41.82 19.31
C GLY A 22 -21.07 -42.03 19.76
N ILE A 23 -21.54 -41.09 20.57
CA ILE A 23 -22.95 -40.77 20.84
C ILE A 23 -23.00 -39.33 21.41
N SER A 24 -24.16 -38.69 21.31
CA SER A 24 -24.41 -37.32 21.80
C SER A 24 -24.42 -37.20 23.32
N HIS A 25 -24.16 -36.00 23.86
CA HIS A 25 -25.13 -35.26 24.68
C HIS A 25 -24.61 -33.85 25.06
N SER A 26 -25.54 -32.90 25.23
CA SER A 26 -25.28 -31.61 25.87
C SER A 26 -25.31 -31.74 27.40
N PRO A 27 -24.64 -30.84 28.14
CA PRO A 27 -25.10 -30.45 29.47
C PRO A 27 -25.57 -28.99 29.49
N ALA A 28 -26.71 -28.77 30.14
CA ALA A 28 -27.18 -27.45 30.57
C ALA A 28 -27.21 -27.39 32.11
N PHE A 29 -27.54 -26.23 32.69
CA PHE A 29 -27.56 -25.92 34.13
C PHE A 29 -26.14 -25.88 34.75
N LEU A 30 -25.85 -25.05 35.77
CA LEU A 30 -26.69 -24.52 36.84
C LEU A 30 -26.66 -22.98 36.97
N ALA A 31 -27.63 -22.43 37.71
CA ALA A 31 -27.76 -21.00 38.00
C ALA A 31 -28.33 -20.77 39.42
N LEU A 32 -28.31 -19.51 39.87
CA LEU A 32 -28.88 -18.97 41.13
C LEU A 32 -28.05 -19.27 42.41
N PRO A 33 -28.20 -18.49 43.52
CA PRO A 33 -29.24 -17.47 43.78
C PRO A 33 -28.81 -16.07 44.28
N TRP A 34 -29.76 -15.12 44.16
CA TRP A 34 -29.96 -13.88 44.97
C TRP A 34 -29.04 -12.66 44.70
N ARG A 35 -29.49 -11.39 44.86
CA ARG A 35 -30.82 -10.85 45.26
C ARG A 35 -31.15 -9.47 44.62
N ARG A 36 -32.46 -9.14 44.60
CA ARG A 36 -33.17 -7.82 44.60
C ARG A 36 -32.31 -6.55 44.86
N GLN A 37 -32.60 -5.32 44.36
CA GLN A 37 -33.76 -4.71 43.64
C GLN A 37 -33.34 -3.29 43.10
N LYS A 38 -34.12 -2.38 42.45
CA LYS A 38 -35.54 -2.25 42.04
C LYS A 38 -35.67 -1.21 40.88
N GLY A 39 -36.61 -1.40 39.94
CA GLY A 39 -37.18 -0.34 39.08
C GLY A 39 -36.37 0.02 37.82
N GLY A 40 -36.96 0.21 36.62
CA GLY A 40 -38.28 -0.23 36.15
C GLY A 40 -39.17 0.88 35.57
N ARG A 41 -39.19 0.98 34.23
CA ARG A 41 -40.39 1.27 33.40
C ARG A 41 -40.16 0.69 32.00
N SER A 42 -41.24 0.26 31.37
CA SER A 42 -41.26 -0.56 30.15
C SER A 42 -42.12 0.09 29.08
N TYR A 43 -41.70 0.00 27.81
CA TYR A 43 -42.62 -0.01 26.67
C TYR A 43 -42.18 -1.06 25.65
N SER A 44 -43.16 -1.63 24.95
CA SER A 44 -43.03 -2.80 24.08
C SER A 44 -42.87 -2.40 22.62
N LEU A 45 -42.04 -3.15 21.89
CA LEU A 45 -42.04 -3.16 20.43
C LEU A 45 -43.08 -4.16 19.90
N SER A 46 -43.86 -3.74 18.91
CA SER A 46 -44.66 -4.60 18.03
C SER A 46 -44.40 -4.17 16.56
N PRO A 47 -44.49 -5.08 15.57
CA PRO A 47 -43.81 -4.89 14.28
C PRO A 47 -44.74 -4.59 13.09
N GLY A 48 -44.13 -4.13 11.99
CA GLY A 48 -44.71 -4.17 10.64
C GLY A 48 -45.48 -2.90 10.23
N GLY A 49 -45.18 -2.38 9.03
CA GLY A 49 -45.80 -1.16 8.51
C GLY A 49 -45.12 -0.67 7.23
N GLU A 50 -45.24 -1.43 6.15
CA GLU A 50 -44.77 -1.04 4.81
C GLU A 50 -45.86 -0.23 4.08
N LEU A 51 -45.52 0.95 3.53
CA LEU A 51 -46.33 1.67 2.53
C LEU A 51 -45.48 2.76 1.84
N ALA A 52 -45.89 3.18 0.64
CA ALA A 52 -44.98 3.74 -0.36
C ALA A 52 -45.16 5.23 -0.71
N ARG A 53 -44.05 5.83 -1.19
CA ARG A 53 -43.90 7.01 -2.09
C ARG A 53 -44.99 8.09 -2.12
N GLN A 54 -44.59 9.34 -1.90
CA GLN A 54 -44.78 10.42 -2.89
C GLN A 54 -43.66 11.50 -2.77
N PRO A 55 -43.37 12.29 -3.83
CA PRO A 55 -42.20 13.18 -3.87
C PRO A 55 -42.50 14.68 -3.73
N ALA A 56 -41.57 15.42 -3.14
CA ALA A 56 -41.47 16.89 -3.17
C ALA A 56 -40.02 17.31 -2.83
N ALA A 57 -39.42 18.37 -3.38
CA ALA A 57 -39.74 19.15 -4.58
C ALA A 57 -38.44 19.78 -5.14
N GLN A 58 -38.37 20.08 -6.43
CA GLN A 58 -37.23 20.82 -6.99
C GLN A 58 -37.29 22.30 -6.57
N VAL A 59 -36.21 22.80 -5.95
CA VAL A 59 -36.01 24.23 -5.69
C VAL A 59 -34.87 24.72 -6.58
N SER A 60 -35.21 25.36 -7.70
CA SER A 60 -34.26 25.88 -8.68
C SER A 60 -33.82 27.31 -8.32
N LEU A 61 -32.74 27.43 -7.55
CA LEU A 61 -32.13 28.73 -7.24
C LEU A 61 -31.33 29.27 -8.44
N ARG A 62 -31.97 30.13 -9.23
CA ARG A 62 -31.27 31.01 -10.19
C ARG A 62 -30.56 32.13 -9.42
N VAL A 63 -29.23 32.21 -9.55
CA VAL A 63 -28.44 33.34 -9.04
C VAL A 63 -28.10 34.27 -10.20
N GLU A 64 -28.58 35.52 -10.13
CA GLU A 64 -28.19 36.59 -11.04
C GLU A 64 -27.15 37.50 -10.36
N PRO A 65 -26.04 37.86 -11.02
CA PRO A 65 -24.98 38.66 -10.40
C PRO A 65 -25.37 40.14 -10.30
N ARG A 66 -25.72 40.60 -9.10
CA ARG A 66 -25.83 42.04 -8.81
C ARG A 66 -24.45 42.69 -8.80
N ILE A 67 -24.27 43.67 -9.68
CA ILE A 67 -23.16 44.63 -9.62
C ILE A 67 -23.62 45.80 -8.76
N GLU A 68 -22.96 46.06 -7.62
CA GLU A 68 -23.16 47.29 -6.85
C GLU A 68 -21.88 48.13 -6.87
N THR A 69 -21.97 49.30 -7.53
CA THR A 69 -20.89 50.28 -7.62
C THR A 69 -21.01 51.32 -6.52
N TRP A 70 -19.98 51.47 -5.68
CA TRP A 70 -19.77 52.65 -4.83
C TRP A 70 -18.42 53.29 -5.15
N GLY A 71 -18.30 54.62 -5.04
CA GLY A 71 -17.18 55.33 -5.65
C GLY A 71 -16.70 56.60 -4.96
N ARG A 72 -15.43 56.92 -5.25
CA ARG A 72 -14.75 58.22 -5.19
C ARG A 72 -14.89 59.06 -3.91
N SER A 73 -13.80 59.14 -3.14
CA SER A 73 -12.98 60.37 -2.93
C SER A 73 -11.86 60.07 -1.89
N SER A 74 -10.73 60.79 -1.78
CA SER A 74 -10.28 62.02 -2.47
C SER A 74 -8.74 62.05 -2.72
N LEU A 75 -8.35 62.82 -3.76
CA LEU A 75 -7.15 63.67 -3.94
C LEU A 75 -5.79 63.35 -3.26
N GLY A 76 -4.69 63.36 -4.04
CA GLY A 76 -3.33 63.14 -3.47
C GLY A 76 -2.04 63.47 -4.26
N ASN A 77 -2.05 64.13 -5.44
CA ASN A 77 -0.84 64.58 -6.20
C ASN A 77 0.11 63.45 -6.74
N MET A 78 1.03 63.63 -7.71
CA MET A 78 1.38 64.74 -8.61
C MET A 78 1.96 64.25 -9.96
N LYS A 79 1.80 65.04 -11.05
CA LYS A 79 2.63 65.18 -12.29
C LYS A 79 3.41 63.94 -12.84
N ARG A 80 2.99 63.36 -13.97
CA ARG A 80 3.47 63.66 -15.36
C ARG A 80 4.99 63.51 -15.63
N LEU A 81 5.37 62.55 -16.48
CA LEU A 81 5.83 62.80 -17.86
C LEU A 81 5.75 61.53 -18.74
N VAL A 82 6.07 61.64 -20.04
CA VAL A 82 5.95 60.60 -21.08
C VAL A 82 7.24 60.50 -21.89
N ALA A 83 7.69 59.28 -22.21
CA ALA A 83 8.64 59.03 -23.32
C ALA A 83 8.48 57.59 -23.86
N THR A 84 8.32 57.46 -25.18
CA THR A 84 8.18 56.18 -25.90
C THR A 84 9.49 55.82 -26.60
N ARG A 85 9.89 54.53 -26.63
CA ARG A 85 10.58 53.97 -27.80
C ARG A 85 10.57 52.44 -27.84
N MET A 86 10.25 51.91 -29.03
CA MET A 86 10.62 50.54 -29.43
C MET A 86 12.13 50.49 -29.68
N CYS A 87 12.73 49.29 -29.62
CA CYS A 87 13.95 49.00 -30.35
C CYS A 87 13.90 47.60 -30.95
N LEU A 88 14.55 47.43 -32.10
CA LEU A 88 14.53 46.25 -32.95
C LEU A 88 15.82 45.44 -32.74
N VAL A 89 15.75 44.11 -32.78
CA VAL A 89 16.94 43.25 -32.85
C VAL A 89 16.89 42.44 -34.14
N VAL A 90 17.96 42.51 -34.93
CA VAL A 90 18.09 41.89 -36.26
C VAL A 90 19.25 40.88 -36.22
N LEU A 91 19.06 39.73 -36.85
CA LEU A 91 20.11 38.71 -36.97
C LEU A 91 21.24 39.20 -37.89
N VAL A 92 22.49 38.87 -37.52
CA VAL A 92 23.63 38.92 -38.43
C VAL A 92 23.99 37.48 -38.80
N LEU A 93 23.94 37.18 -40.10
CA LEU A 93 24.46 35.95 -40.69
C LEU A 93 25.94 36.15 -41.03
N VAL A 94 26.76 35.13 -40.76
CA VAL A 94 28.06 34.93 -41.42
C VAL A 94 28.05 33.51 -41.98
N ALA A 95 28.36 33.37 -43.26
CA ALA A 95 28.41 32.09 -43.95
C ALA A 95 29.78 31.92 -44.61
N SER A 96 30.27 30.69 -44.64
CA SER A 96 31.31 30.21 -45.56
C SER A 96 31.00 28.76 -45.89
N CYS A 97 31.11 28.41 -47.17
CA CYS A 97 30.82 27.07 -47.67
C CYS A 97 32.11 26.24 -47.76
N ASP A 98 31.97 24.91 -47.77
CA ASP A 98 32.23 24.19 -49.03
C ASP A 98 31.40 22.88 -49.13
N SER A 99 31.62 22.13 -50.20
CA SER A 99 30.82 21.03 -50.75
C SER A 99 31.65 19.73 -50.81
N VAL A 100 31.16 18.52 -51.08
CA VAL A 100 30.35 17.98 -52.20
C VAL A 100 29.79 16.58 -51.82
N GLN A 101 28.60 16.22 -52.35
CA GLN A 101 27.99 14.86 -52.60
C GLN A 101 28.55 13.60 -51.85
N ARG A 102 27.73 12.63 -51.41
CA ARG A 102 26.75 11.86 -52.21
C ARG A 102 25.58 11.27 -51.40
N ARG A 103 24.52 10.88 -52.13
CA ARG A 103 23.31 10.20 -51.64
C ARG A 103 23.60 8.74 -51.23
N ALA A 104 23.09 8.33 -50.07
CA ALA A 104 22.73 6.95 -49.75
C ALA A 104 21.44 6.99 -48.90
N THR A 105 20.49 6.08 -49.14
CA THR A 105 19.17 6.12 -48.49
C THR A 105 19.00 5.00 -47.47
N THR A 106 19.04 5.37 -46.19
CA THR A 106 18.47 4.59 -45.10
C THR A 106 17.54 5.49 -44.30
N VAL A 107 16.23 5.24 -44.39
CA VAL A 107 15.26 5.79 -43.43
C VAL A 107 15.34 4.92 -42.19
N GLU A 108 16.43 5.08 -41.44
CA GLU A 108 16.53 4.49 -40.11
C GLU A 108 15.57 5.25 -39.21
N SER A 109 14.46 4.59 -38.87
CA SER A 109 13.36 5.18 -38.13
C SER A 109 13.71 5.26 -36.66
N THR A 110 14.63 6.18 -36.32
CA THR A 110 14.99 6.57 -34.95
C THR A 110 13.83 7.30 -34.29
N ARG A 111 12.71 6.60 -34.10
CA ARG A 111 11.88 6.77 -32.91
C ARG A 111 12.86 6.68 -31.74
N ARG A 112 13.18 7.83 -31.15
CA ARG A 112 13.59 7.84 -29.74
C ARG A 112 12.58 6.97 -29.02
N ARG A 113 13.01 5.82 -28.48
CA ARG A 113 12.33 5.27 -27.32
C ARG A 113 12.33 6.40 -26.31
N VAL A 114 11.17 6.99 -26.05
CA VAL A 114 10.99 7.81 -24.87
C VAL A 114 11.39 6.90 -23.73
N ALA A 115 12.43 7.26 -22.99
CA ALA A 115 12.86 6.47 -21.85
C ALA A 115 11.65 6.39 -20.92
N GLN A 116 11.14 5.17 -20.72
CA GLN A 116 9.91 4.92 -20.00
C GLN A 116 10.09 5.51 -18.60
N SER A 117 9.28 6.53 -18.30
CA SER A 117 9.57 7.45 -17.19
C SER A 117 9.59 6.69 -15.88
N ASP A 118 10.75 6.66 -15.22
CA ASP A 118 10.92 6.03 -13.92
C ASP A 118 9.92 6.66 -12.93
N SER A 119 8.90 5.89 -12.55
CA SER A 119 7.79 6.40 -11.74
C SER A 119 8.21 6.76 -10.31
N SER A 120 9.46 6.51 -9.92
CA SER A 120 10.07 7.02 -8.67
C SER A 120 9.79 8.50 -8.41
N GLU A 121 9.85 9.36 -9.44
CA GLU A 121 9.56 10.80 -9.29
C GLU A 121 8.06 11.06 -9.05
N ARG A 122 7.17 10.37 -9.78
CA ARG A 122 5.72 10.46 -9.59
C ARG A 122 5.31 9.94 -8.21
N LEU A 123 5.85 8.80 -7.79
CA LEU A 123 5.64 8.20 -6.47
C LEU A 123 6.07 9.15 -5.35
N SER A 124 7.24 9.78 -5.49
CA SER A 124 7.74 10.77 -4.53
C SER A 124 6.83 12.01 -4.47
N ALA A 125 6.42 12.55 -5.61
CA ALA A 125 5.51 13.70 -5.68
C ALA A 125 4.14 13.39 -5.07
N SER A 126 3.51 12.28 -5.46
CA SER A 126 2.21 11.83 -4.91
C SER A 126 2.29 11.55 -3.41
N MET A 127 3.40 11.01 -2.90
CA MET A 127 3.61 10.77 -1.47
C MET A 127 3.63 12.08 -0.67
N VAL A 128 4.30 13.11 -1.17
CA VAL A 128 4.31 14.45 -0.54
C VAL A 128 2.93 15.10 -0.63
N GLN A 129 2.32 15.06 -1.80
CA GLN A 129 1.04 15.70 -2.07
C GLN A 129 -0.07 15.12 -1.21
N PHE A 130 -0.24 13.79 -1.20
CA PHE A 130 -1.21 13.11 -0.35
C PHE A 130 -0.99 13.42 1.14
N SER A 131 0.26 13.34 1.60
CA SER A 131 0.59 13.57 3.02
C SER A 131 0.30 15.00 3.47
N ASN A 132 0.60 15.99 2.63
CA ASN A 132 0.35 17.40 2.93
C ASN A 132 -1.14 17.74 2.86
N SER A 133 -1.84 17.32 1.78
CA SER A 133 -3.29 17.52 1.62
C SER A 133 -4.06 16.94 2.80
N VAL A 134 -3.89 15.64 3.10
CA VAL A 134 -4.58 14.98 4.22
C VAL A 134 -4.28 15.66 5.56
N THR A 135 -3.04 16.14 5.77
CA THR A 135 -2.70 16.87 6.99
C THR A 135 -3.43 18.21 7.08
N SER A 136 -3.52 18.98 5.99
CA SER A 136 -4.28 20.24 5.95
C SER A 136 -5.76 20.01 6.22
N THR A 137 -6.42 19.12 5.48
CA THR A 137 -7.85 18.83 5.63
C THR A 137 -8.21 18.46 7.08
N LEU A 138 -7.34 17.69 7.74
CA LEU A 138 -7.52 17.31 9.14
C LEU A 138 -7.25 18.45 10.14
N GLU A 139 -6.37 19.40 9.83
CA GLU A 139 -6.14 20.58 10.67
C GLU A 139 -7.26 21.62 10.51
N ASP A 140 -7.75 21.82 9.28
CA ASP A 140 -8.78 22.79 8.89
C ASP A 140 -10.19 22.40 9.41
N GLU A 141 -10.62 21.15 9.23
CA GLU A 141 -11.93 20.63 9.71
C GLU A 141 -12.01 20.46 11.25
N ALA A 142 -11.00 20.94 11.99
CA ALA A 142 -10.83 20.73 13.43
C ALA A 142 -10.91 19.24 13.84
N ALA A 143 -10.44 18.34 12.96
CA ALA A 143 -10.64 16.91 13.03
C ALA A 143 -10.07 16.25 14.30
N SER A 144 -10.62 15.09 14.65
CA SER A 144 -10.21 14.32 15.83
C SER A 144 -8.95 13.48 15.58
N ASN A 145 -7.83 14.13 15.25
CA ASN A 145 -6.53 13.47 15.01
C ASN A 145 -6.04 12.77 16.27
N THR A 146 -6.10 11.43 16.25
CA THR A 146 -5.90 10.56 17.41
C THR A 146 -4.85 9.47 17.13
N TYR A 147 -4.10 9.07 18.15
CA TYR A 147 -2.98 8.13 18.10
C TYR A 147 -3.27 7.05 19.13
N SER A 148 -4.31 6.26 18.87
CA SER A 148 -4.77 5.23 19.80
C SER A 148 -3.81 4.05 19.78
N HIS A 149 -2.97 3.90 20.81
CA HIS A 149 -2.22 2.66 20.98
C HIS A 149 -3.20 1.47 21.08
N GLN A 150 -2.81 0.30 20.56
CA GLN A 150 -3.67 -0.90 20.42
C GLN A 150 -4.40 -1.32 21.72
N LYS A 151 -3.90 -0.94 22.89
CA LYS A 151 -4.51 -1.18 24.20
C LYS A 151 -5.77 -0.33 24.48
N LEU A 152 -5.92 0.84 23.86
CA LEU A 152 -7.05 1.76 24.04
C LEU A 152 -8.28 1.36 23.21
N LEU A 153 -8.08 0.67 22.09
CA LEU A 153 -9.17 0.21 21.21
C LEU A 153 -9.99 -0.97 21.78
N GLY A 154 -9.55 -1.51 22.93
CA GLY A 154 -10.22 -2.59 23.65
C GLY A 154 -10.05 -3.97 22.98
N ALA A 155 -10.33 -5.03 23.72
CA ALA A 155 -10.09 -6.41 23.29
C ALA A 155 -11.11 -6.96 22.25
N ARG A 156 -11.97 -6.11 21.65
CA ARG A 156 -13.12 -6.54 20.84
C ARG A 156 -13.53 -5.67 19.64
N LYS A 157 -12.85 -4.55 19.34
CA LYS A 157 -12.95 -3.95 17.98
C LYS A 157 -11.97 -4.66 17.04
N ARG A 158 -12.23 -4.60 15.72
CA ARG A 158 -11.53 -5.39 14.69
C ARG A 158 -10.00 -5.19 14.73
N LEU A 159 -9.26 -6.14 14.17
CA LEU A 159 -7.80 -6.26 14.20
C LEU A 159 -7.07 -5.14 13.43
N GLY A 160 -7.10 -3.92 14.00
CA GLY A 160 -6.17 -2.82 13.73
C GLY A 160 -5.86 -2.54 12.26
N GLU A 161 -6.78 -1.93 11.54
CA GLU A 161 -6.44 -1.19 10.31
C GLU A 161 -6.43 0.32 10.64
N PRO A 162 -5.66 1.16 9.92
CA PRO A 162 -5.54 2.57 10.22
C PRO A 162 -6.86 3.28 9.93
N LEU A 163 -7.59 3.64 10.99
CA LEU A 163 -8.94 4.19 10.88
C LEU A 163 -8.87 5.69 10.50
N VAL A 164 -8.75 5.94 9.20
CA VAL A 164 -8.73 7.26 8.58
C VAL A 164 -9.97 7.41 7.72
N GLN A 165 -10.75 8.46 7.95
CA GLN A 165 -11.93 8.82 7.18
C GLN A 165 -11.70 10.22 6.59
N LEU A 166 -11.49 10.28 5.28
CA LEU A 166 -11.16 11.51 4.54
C LEU A 166 -12.40 12.20 3.94
N GLU A 167 -13.52 11.49 3.81
CA GLU A 167 -14.81 12.02 3.38
C GLU A 167 -15.76 12.14 4.58
N PRO A 168 -16.36 13.32 4.83
CA PRO A 168 -17.37 13.47 5.88
C PRO A 168 -18.68 12.76 5.49
N THR A 169 -19.36 12.16 6.47
CA THR A 169 -20.71 11.61 6.31
C THR A 169 -21.74 12.49 7.03
N ASP A 170 -23.03 12.26 6.78
CA ASP A 170 -24.15 12.91 7.50
C ASP A 170 -24.08 12.77 9.04
N THR A 171 -23.25 11.85 9.56
CA THR A 171 -23.12 11.54 10.99
C THR A 171 -21.75 11.87 11.59
N ASP A 172 -20.68 11.89 10.80
CA ASP A 172 -19.30 11.95 11.29
C ASP A 172 -18.43 12.83 10.38
N ALA A 173 -17.69 13.77 11.01
CA ALA A 173 -16.73 14.63 10.33
C ALA A 173 -15.47 13.84 9.89
N VAL A 174 -14.61 14.48 9.09
CA VAL A 174 -13.28 13.96 8.72
C VAL A 174 -12.47 13.64 9.99
N PHE A 175 -11.74 12.51 10.03
CA PHE A 175 -10.84 12.18 11.15
C PHE A 175 -9.75 11.16 10.79
N ALA A 176 -8.67 11.12 11.60
CA ALA A 176 -7.64 10.10 11.53
C ALA A 176 -7.30 9.53 12.92
N SER A 177 -7.45 8.21 13.10
CA SER A 177 -7.08 7.48 14.33
C SER A 177 -6.07 6.37 14.03
N THR A 178 -4.77 6.69 14.08
CA THR A 178 -3.69 5.77 13.68
C THR A 178 -2.37 6.03 14.41
N ASP A 179 -1.47 5.04 14.47
CA ASP A 179 -0.09 5.25 14.92
C ASP A 179 0.84 5.62 13.74
N CYS A 180 2.08 6.03 14.00
CA CYS A 180 3.00 6.47 12.94
C CYS A 180 3.24 5.39 11.86
N SER A 181 3.26 4.12 12.25
CA SER A 181 3.45 3.00 11.32
C SER A 181 2.16 2.71 10.56
N GLY A 182 0.99 2.85 11.20
CA GLY A 182 -0.31 2.77 10.54
C GLY A 182 -0.57 3.95 9.58
N TRP A 183 -0.03 5.14 9.86
CA TRP A 183 -0.05 6.29 8.95
C TRP A 183 0.81 6.04 7.71
N LEU A 184 2.06 5.61 7.89
CA LEU A 184 2.92 5.22 6.76
C LEU A 184 2.26 4.13 5.92
N SER A 185 1.68 3.11 6.57
CA SER A 185 0.91 2.08 5.88
C SER A 185 -0.26 2.66 5.09
N PHE A 186 -1.08 3.54 5.66
CA PHE A 186 -2.21 4.16 4.94
C PHE A 186 -1.77 5.00 3.74
N ALA A 187 -0.73 5.82 3.90
CA ALA A 187 -0.18 6.65 2.83
C ALA A 187 0.45 5.81 1.71
N LEU A 188 1.23 4.77 2.03
CA LEU A 188 1.76 3.84 1.03
C LEU A 188 0.65 3.01 0.39
N ASN A 189 -0.35 2.55 1.13
CA ASN A 189 -1.46 1.77 0.60
C ASN A 189 -2.30 2.57 -0.41
N THR A 190 -2.42 3.88 -0.20
CA THR A 190 -3.10 4.81 -1.12
C THR A 190 -2.23 5.17 -2.33
N VAL A 191 -0.99 5.62 -2.09
CA VAL A 191 -0.10 6.13 -3.16
C VAL A 191 0.52 5.00 -4.00
N SER A 192 0.82 3.85 -3.37
CA SER A 192 1.51 2.72 -4.00
C SER A 192 1.28 1.38 -3.26
N PRO A 193 0.13 0.72 -3.46
CA PRO A 193 -0.22 -0.57 -2.84
C PRO A 193 0.90 -1.64 -2.85
N LEU A 194 1.71 -1.67 -3.91
CA LEU A 194 2.79 -2.64 -4.11
C LEU A 194 3.95 -2.43 -3.12
N HIS A 195 4.33 -1.18 -2.85
CA HIS A 195 5.37 -0.86 -1.86
C HIS A 195 4.89 -1.15 -0.43
N GLU A 196 3.61 -0.92 -0.13
CA GLU A 196 3.04 -1.33 1.15
C GLU A 196 3.02 -2.86 1.28
N ALA A 197 2.62 -3.60 0.24
CA ALA A 197 2.65 -5.07 0.25
C ALA A 197 4.07 -5.61 0.52
N VAL A 198 5.11 -4.99 -0.05
CA VAL A 198 6.51 -5.31 0.24
C VAL A 198 6.89 -5.01 1.69
N LEU A 199 6.52 -3.86 2.27
CA LEU A 199 6.78 -3.60 3.70
C LEU A 199 6.01 -4.55 4.62
N GLN A 200 4.84 -5.06 4.18
CA GLN A 200 4.00 -5.97 4.95
C GLN A 200 4.51 -7.41 4.96
N SER A 201 5.09 -7.91 3.87
CA SER A 201 5.66 -9.27 3.80
C SER A 201 6.83 -9.45 4.78
N GLN A 202 7.65 -8.41 4.98
CA GLN A 202 8.80 -8.42 5.91
C GLN A 202 8.47 -8.97 7.30
N ARG A 203 7.27 -8.70 7.81
CA ARG A 203 6.83 -9.14 9.14
C ARG A 203 6.78 -10.64 9.33
N ARG A 204 6.79 -11.43 8.25
CA ARG A 204 6.74 -12.90 8.28
C ARG A 204 8.12 -13.51 8.53
N LEU A 205 9.19 -12.80 8.20
CA LEU A 205 10.55 -13.33 8.22
C LEU A 205 10.99 -13.75 9.63
N PRO A 206 11.84 -14.80 9.76
CA PRO A 206 12.13 -15.42 11.05
C PRO A 206 12.73 -14.47 12.10
N GLU A 207 13.57 -13.52 11.70
CA GLU A 207 14.23 -12.56 12.58
C GLU A 207 13.23 -11.64 13.30
N TYR A 208 12.12 -11.28 12.65
CA TYR A 208 11.05 -10.47 13.25
C TYR A 208 10.03 -11.31 14.05
N ASN A 209 10.23 -12.64 14.12
CA ASN A 209 9.38 -13.56 14.88
C ASN A 209 10.18 -14.37 15.93
N ARG A 210 11.42 -13.95 16.21
CA ARG A 210 12.35 -14.63 17.11
C ARG A 210 12.15 -14.25 18.58
N THR A 211 12.16 -15.26 19.46
CA THR A 211 12.38 -15.11 20.90
C THR A 211 13.88 -14.95 21.19
N TYR A 212 14.25 -13.99 22.03
CA TYR A 212 15.64 -13.76 22.46
C TYR A 212 15.82 -14.08 23.95
N SER A 213 14.85 -13.70 24.79
CA SER A 213 14.78 -14.00 26.22
C SER A 213 13.31 -14.21 26.62
N GLU A 214 13.05 -14.67 27.85
CA GLU A 214 11.68 -14.79 28.39
C GLU A 214 10.91 -13.46 28.32
N ASP A 215 11.60 -12.34 28.58
CA ASP A 215 11.00 -11.02 28.56
C ASP A 215 10.94 -10.39 27.16
N PHE A 216 11.83 -10.78 26.22
CA PHE A 216 11.99 -10.14 24.91
C PHE A 216 11.84 -11.14 23.75
N ALA A 217 10.67 -11.11 23.12
CA ALA A 217 10.37 -11.80 21.88
C ALA A 217 9.75 -10.84 20.84
N LEU A 218 10.16 -11.01 19.58
CA LEU A 218 9.54 -10.36 18.43
C LEU A 218 8.46 -11.29 17.86
N ARG A 219 7.33 -10.73 17.39
CA ARG A 219 6.14 -11.50 16.98
C ARG A 219 5.38 -10.78 15.85
N GLU A 220 6.12 -10.28 14.86
CA GLU A 220 5.58 -9.30 13.91
C GLU A 220 4.56 -9.86 12.92
N ARG A 221 4.54 -11.18 12.66
CA ARG A 221 3.53 -11.79 11.78
C ARG A 221 2.10 -11.58 12.28
N TRP A 222 1.92 -11.43 13.60
CA TRP A 222 0.63 -11.18 14.26
C TRP A 222 0.28 -9.69 14.42
N ARG A 223 1.10 -8.78 13.91
CA ARG A 223 0.74 -7.36 13.79
C ARG A 223 -0.12 -7.13 12.54
N PRO A 224 -0.85 -6.01 12.46
CA PRO A 224 -1.49 -5.60 11.22
C PRO A 224 -0.51 -4.96 10.24
N TRP A 225 0.47 -4.18 10.74
CA TRP A 225 1.44 -3.44 9.93
C TRP A 225 2.85 -3.46 10.51
N SER A 226 3.83 -3.07 9.69
CA SER A 226 5.25 -3.07 10.02
C SER A 226 5.58 -1.97 11.01
N ARG A 227 5.70 -2.35 12.29
CA ARG A 227 6.17 -1.45 13.35
C ARG A 227 7.53 -0.88 12.96
N ALA A 228 7.77 0.39 13.29
CA ALA A 228 8.94 1.16 12.89
C ALA A 228 10.32 0.46 12.92
N PHE A 229 10.57 -0.44 13.87
CA PHE A 229 11.84 -1.17 13.91
C PHE A 229 12.00 -2.20 12.77
N VAL A 230 10.90 -2.79 12.27
CA VAL A 230 10.90 -3.66 11.07
C VAL A 230 11.32 -2.82 9.87
N VAL A 231 10.64 -1.71 9.64
CA VAL A 231 10.97 -0.75 8.56
C VAL A 231 12.41 -0.27 8.68
N THR A 232 12.89 0.04 9.89
CA THR A 232 14.29 0.47 10.12
C THR A 232 15.33 -0.59 9.76
N GLN A 233 15.07 -1.88 10.04
CA GLN A 233 16.03 -2.96 9.72
C GLN A 233 15.89 -3.40 8.25
N TYR A 234 14.69 -3.33 7.66
CA TYR A 234 14.45 -3.56 6.25
C TYR A 234 15.14 -2.50 5.38
N LEU A 235 14.89 -1.20 5.62
CA LEU A 235 15.53 -0.06 4.92
C LEU A 235 17.04 0.10 5.22
N ARG A 236 17.67 -0.89 5.85
CA ARG A 236 19.12 -0.98 6.03
C ARG A 236 19.78 -1.92 5.02
N ALA A 237 19.04 -2.87 4.46
CA ALA A 237 19.62 -4.03 3.82
C ALA A 237 19.56 -3.97 2.29
N GLU A 238 20.45 -4.75 1.67
CA GLU A 238 20.72 -4.81 0.23
C GLU A 238 19.48 -5.20 -0.59
N TYR A 239 18.65 -6.10 -0.06
CA TYR A 239 17.37 -6.50 -0.66
C TYR A 239 16.33 -5.37 -0.80
N ALA A 240 16.47 -4.26 -0.06
CA ALA A 240 15.52 -3.15 -0.17
C ALA A 240 15.60 -2.52 -1.56
N GLU A 241 16.81 -2.41 -2.12
CA GLU A 241 17.07 -1.81 -3.44
C GLU A 241 16.42 -2.63 -4.57
N THR A 242 16.44 -3.96 -4.48
CA THR A 242 15.81 -4.85 -5.47
C THR A 242 14.29 -4.94 -5.32
N THR A 243 13.75 -4.66 -4.12
CA THR A 243 12.32 -4.81 -3.79
C THR A 243 11.55 -3.48 -3.68
N GLY A 244 12.12 -2.37 -4.19
CA GLY A 244 11.39 -1.11 -4.41
C GLY A 244 11.88 0.11 -3.61
N PHE A 245 12.96 -0.02 -2.83
CA PHE A 245 13.38 0.99 -1.86
C PHE A 245 14.88 1.30 -1.98
N GLU A 246 15.23 2.33 -2.74
CA GLU A 246 16.61 2.83 -2.90
C GLU A 246 17.11 3.44 -1.57
N PRO A 247 18.09 2.84 -0.87
CA PRO A 247 18.43 3.26 0.50
C PRO A 247 19.16 4.62 0.54
N VAL A 248 18.58 5.59 1.23
CA VAL A 248 19.18 6.92 1.42
C VAL A 248 20.17 6.86 2.60
N THR A 249 21.44 6.67 2.27
CA THR A 249 22.51 6.40 3.24
C THR A 249 23.01 7.66 3.96
N ASN A 250 22.99 8.83 3.32
CA ASN A 250 23.27 10.14 3.92
C ASN A 250 21.95 10.92 4.09
N PHE A 251 21.63 11.33 5.32
CA PHE A 251 20.40 12.07 5.62
C PHE A 251 20.40 13.52 5.08
N GLU A 252 21.55 14.06 4.64
CA GLU A 252 21.62 15.32 3.90
C GLU A 252 21.07 15.19 2.46
N GLN A 253 20.95 13.95 1.94
CA GLN A 253 20.46 13.65 0.60
C GLN A 253 18.99 13.21 0.58
N LEU A 254 18.29 13.34 1.70
CA LEU A 254 16.84 13.15 1.77
C LEU A 254 16.13 14.14 0.86
N ARG A 255 15.01 13.70 0.28
CA ARG A 255 14.13 14.49 -0.59
C ARG A 255 12.68 14.35 -0.13
N PRO A 256 11.82 15.34 -0.40
CA PRO A 256 10.38 15.16 -0.29
C PRO A 256 9.94 13.89 -1.05
N GLY A 257 9.20 13.01 -0.37
CA GLY A 257 8.74 11.71 -0.88
C GLY A 257 9.56 10.51 -0.40
N ASP A 258 10.77 10.73 0.13
CA ASP A 258 11.53 9.67 0.79
C ASP A 258 10.82 9.25 2.10
N ILE A 259 10.78 7.94 2.38
CA ILE A 259 10.27 7.41 3.65
C ILE A 259 11.43 7.16 4.61
N GLY A 260 11.19 7.34 5.90
CA GLY A 260 12.19 7.16 6.94
C GLY A 260 11.67 6.41 8.16
N ALA A 261 12.60 5.79 8.89
CA ALA A 261 12.33 5.02 10.09
C ALA A 261 13.50 5.09 11.07
N TYR A 262 13.22 5.04 12.36
CA TYR A 262 14.26 4.75 13.36
C TYR A 262 13.79 3.74 14.39
N ALA A 263 14.74 2.97 14.92
CA ALA A 263 14.57 1.99 15.99
C ALA A 263 15.34 2.41 17.25
N MET A 264 14.83 2.03 18.42
CA MET A 264 15.38 2.44 19.72
C MET A 264 15.79 1.26 20.61
N GLY A 265 16.84 1.47 21.42
CA GLY A 265 17.29 0.52 22.43
C GLY A 265 17.54 -0.88 21.85
N ARG A 266 16.99 -1.91 22.49
CA ARG A 266 17.10 -3.31 22.07
C ARG A 266 16.46 -3.58 20.69
N TYR A 267 15.43 -2.83 20.26
CA TYR A 267 14.87 -3.00 18.90
C TYR A 267 15.83 -2.57 17.78
N ALA A 268 16.77 -1.68 18.06
CA ALA A 268 17.82 -1.30 17.10
C ALA A 268 18.89 -2.39 16.90
N LYS A 269 19.02 -3.35 17.84
CA LYS A 269 19.89 -4.53 17.73
C LYS A 269 19.37 -5.62 18.69
N PRO A 270 18.38 -6.44 18.29
CA PRO A 270 17.66 -7.37 19.18
C PRO A 270 18.54 -8.34 19.99
N SER A 271 19.67 -8.76 19.41
CA SER A 271 20.67 -9.65 20.02
C SER A 271 21.60 -9.01 21.04
N ASP A 272 21.45 -7.71 21.32
CA ASP A 272 22.32 -6.94 22.22
C ASP A 272 21.62 -6.67 23.55
N GLU A 273 21.77 -7.61 24.48
CA GLU A 273 21.07 -7.59 25.78
C GLU A 273 21.49 -6.41 26.68
N SER A 274 22.67 -5.82 26.42
CA SER A 274 23.13 -4.62 27.11
C SER A 274 22.25 -3.38 26.85
N ARG A 275 21.43 -3.42 25.80
CA ARG A 275 20.60 -2.29 25.39
C ARG A 275 19.30 -2.24 26.17
N PRO A 276 18.86 -1.05 26.63
CA PRO A 276 17.58 -0.91 27.30
C PRO A 276 16.45 -1.34 26.36
N LYS A 277 15.42 -1.96 26.95
CA LYS A 277 14.18 -2.36 26.27
C LYS A 277 13.11 -1.27 26.47
N PRO A 278 12.99 -0.28 25.56
CA PRO A 278 11.93 0.72 25.64
C PRO A 278 10.53 0.09 25.41
N LYS A 279 9.48 0.80 25.85
CA LYS A 279 8.09 0.51 25.43
C LYS A 279 7.87 0.85 23.96
N ASP A 280 8.45 1.97 23.54
CA ASP A 280 8.45 2.51 22.18
C ASP A 280 9.50 1.79 21.32
N THR A 281 9.09 1.22 20.19
CA THR A 281 9.99 0.54 19.25
C THR A 281 10.93 1.48 18.50
N GLY A 282 10.51 2.72 18.29
CA GLY A 282 10.90 3.50 17.12
C GLY A 282 9.71 4.20 16.45
N HIS A 283 10.01 5.05 15.48
CA HIS A 283 9.05 5.87 14.73
C HIS A 283 9.30 5.74 13.23
N VAL A 284 8.29 6.01 12.41
CA VAL A 284 8.44 6.17 10.95
C VAL A 284 7.87 7.51 10.52
N PHE A 285 8.36 8.02 9.40
CA PHE A 285 8.06 9.36 8.90
C PHE A 285 8.10 9.41 7.37
N ILE A 286 7.34 10.34 6.80
CA ILE A 286 7.40 10.69 5.38
C ILE A 286 8.07 12.06 5.29
N VAL A 287 9.13 12.20 4.48
CA VAL A 287 9.80 13.49 4.26
C VAL A 287 8.95 14.34 3.32
N VAL A 288 8.67 15.59 3.71
CA VAL A 288 7.87 16.53 2.89
C VAL A 288 8.57 17.86 2.60
N GLY A 289 9.72 18.12 3.23
CA GLY A 289 10.58 19.26 2.92
C GLY A 289 12.06 18.86 2.90
N SER A 290 12.88 19.63 2.19
CA SER A 290 14.32 19.37 2.07
C SER A 290 15.01 19.38 3.44
N PRO A 291 15.98 18.47 3.68
CA PRO A 291 16.80 18.49 4.89
C PRO A 291 17.61 19.80 4.96
N THR A 292 17.72 20.37 6.15
CA THR A 292 18.55 21.54 6.44
C THR A 292 19.64 21.16 7.42
N VAL A 293 20.91 21.45 7.08
CA VAL A 293 22.02 21.30 8.01
C VAL A 293 21.99 22.48 8.98
N VAL A 294 22.00 22.19 10.27
CA VAL A 294 22.04 23.17 11.34
C VAL A 294 23.32 22.99 12.14
N ASP A 295 24.06 24.08 12.27
CA ASP A 295 25.25 24.16 13.10
C ASP A 295 24.85 24.24 14.59
N PRO A 296 25.21 23.25 15.43
CA PRO A 296 24.89 23.26 16.84
C PRO A 296 25.68 24.31 17.66
N GLU A 297 26.67 24.97 17.07
CA GLU A 297 27.45 26.06 17.68
C GLU A 297 26.89 27.46 17.32
N SER A 298 25.90 27.54 16.41
CA SER A 298 25.28 28.80 15.99
C SER A 298 24.36 29.41 17.06
N GLU A 299 24.34 30.75 17.15
CA GLU A 299 23.58 31.49 18.19
C GLU A 299 22.05 31.23 18.17
N GLY A 300 21.51 30.71 17.05
CA GLY A 300 20.10 30.34 16.92
C GLY A 300 19.77 28.90 17.37
N TYR A 301 20.76 28.08 17.73
CA TYR A 301 20.53 26.70 18.13
C TYR A 301 20.09 26.61 19.60
N ASP A 302 18.88 26.09 19.83
CA ASP A 302 18.23 26.04 21.16
C ASP A 302 18.92 25.11 22.19
N ALA A 303 19.96 24.37 21.79
CA ALA A 303 20.78 23.50 22.62
C ALA A 303 20.01 22.47 23.49
N ARG A 304 18.74 22.17 23.16
CA ARG A 304 17.85 21.36 24.03
C ARG A 304 18.22 19.87 24.03
N GLY A 305 19.09 19.53 24.98
CA GLY A 305 19.50 18.17 25.32
C GLY A 305 20.89 17.81 24.78
N THR A 306 21.64 17.06 25.58
CA THR A 306 23.05 16.73 25.31
C THR A 306 23.23 15.97 23.99
N LEU A 307 23.89 16.63 23.03
CA LEU A 307 24.45 15.98 21.85
C LEU A 307 25.59 15.04 22.27
N SER A 308 25.79 13.98 21.50
CA SER A 308 26.95 13.11 21.64
C SER A 308 28.22 13.85 21.19
N ALA A 309 29.33 13.65 21.88
CA ALA A 309 30.66 14.09 21.41
C ALA A 309 31.12 13.42 20.09
N LYS A 310 30.30 12.54 19.50
CA LYS A 310 30.47 11.99 18.15
C LYS A 310 29.56 12.63 17.10
N ALA A 311 28.72 13.60 17.47
CA ALA A 311 27.92 14.37 16.51
C ALA A 311 28.82 15.43 15.87
N ALA A 312 28.96 15.37 14.55
CA ALA A 312 29.72 16.34 13.76
C ALA A 312 28.82 17.42 13.13
N ARG A 313 27.51 17.17 13.07
CA ARG A 313 26.49 18.06 12.51
C ARG A 313 25.09 17.67 12.99
N VAL A 314 24.13 18.57 12.85
CA VAL A 314 22.71 18.30 13.06
C VAL A 314 21.95 18.55 11.75
N ILE A 315 20.95 17.73 11.46
CA ILE A 315 20.07 17.87 10.29
C ILE A 315 18.63 17.99 10.78
N ALA A 316 17.94 19.06 10.41
CA ALA A 316 16.50 19.22 10.61
C ALA A 316 15.78 18.78 9.32
N VAL A 317 14.84 17.84 9.46
CA VAL A 317 14.08 17.23 8.35
C VAL A 317 12.60 17.48 8.58
N SER A 318 11.95 18.16 7.63
CA SER A 318 10.50 18.43 7.67
C SER A 318 9.72 17.21 7.18
N VAL A 319 8.75 16.78 7.98
CA VAL A 319 8.09 15.47 7.86
C VAL A 319 6.59 15.54 8.13
N VAL A 320 5.85 14.55 7.62
CA VAL A 320 4.51 14.19 8.12
C VAL A 320 4.62 12.84 8.80
N ASP A 321 4.54 12.85 10.14
CA ASP A 321 4.82 11.69 10.99
C ASP A 321 4.14 11.72 12.37
N SER A 322 3.45 12.82 12.71
CA SER A 322 2.91 13.14 14.05
C SER A 322 3.94 13.67 15.07
N SER A 323 5.21 13.91 14.72
CA SER A 323 6.29 14.22 15.67
C SER A 323 6.04 15.47 16.53
N ALA A 324 5.37 16.48 15.99
CA ALA A 324 5.00 17.70 16.69
C ALA A 324 3.68 17.59 17.48
N THR A 325 2.79 16.65 17.11
CA THR A 325 1.48 16.50 17.74
C THR A 325 1.60 15.99 19.18
N VAL A 326 0.75 16.48 20.08
CA VAL A 326 0.77 16.09 21.52
C VAL A 326 0.04 14.75 21.72
N HIS A 327 0.73 13.70 22.19
CA HIS A 327 0.24 12.31 22.17
C HIS A 327 -0.66 11.88 23.36
N PHE A 328 -1.75 11.14 23.07
CA PHE A 328 -2.62 10.43 24.03
C PHE A 328 -1.98 9.11 24.53
N ASP A 329 -0.82 9.20 25.21
CA ASP A 329 -0.17 8.13 26.02
C ASP A 329 0.28 6.82 25.30
N PRO A 330 1.09 5.93 25.93
CA PRO A 330 2.27 6.17 26.77
C PRO A 330 3.54 6.12 25.91
N ASP A 331 3.71 7.10 25.03
CA ASP A 331 4.89 7.23 24.17
C ASP A 331 6.16 7.61 24.98
N SER A 332 7.33 7.58 24.32
CA SER A 332 8.57 8.22 24.78
C SER A 332 8.42 9.73 25.04
N ARG A 333 7.44 10.39 24.41
CA ARG A 333 7.07 11.82 24.53
C ARG A 333 6.47 12.20 25.90
N LYS A 334 7.23 12.02 27.01
CA LYS A 334 6.81 12.45 28.37
C LYS A 334 6.65 13.97 28.50
N SER A 335 5.69 14.39 29.32
CA SER A 335 5.63 15.75 29.88
C SER A 335 6.85 16.08 30.76
N GLU A 336 7.16 17.36 30.98
CA GLU A 336 8.30 17.80 31.80
C GLU A 336 8.28 17.23 33.23
N LYS A 337 7.09 16.98 33.79
CA LYS A 337 6.87 16.44 35.14
C LYS A 337 6.77 14.90 35.17
N GLY A 338 6.88 14.24 34.02
CA GLY A 338 7.15 12.80 33.90
C GLY A 338 6.06 11.82 34.35
N ARG A 339 4.86 12.32 34.71
CA ARG A 339 3.65 11.56 35.07
C ARG A 339 2.60 11.61 33.96
N TYR A 340 1.65 10.68 34.01
CA TYR A 340 0.51 10.54 33.11
C TYR A 340 -0.81 10.48 33.90
N THR A 341 -1.85 11.04 33.30
CA THR A 341 -3.27 10.88 33.67
C THR A 341 -4.07 10.70 32.37
N PRO A 342 -4.89 9.65 32.22
CA PRO A 342 -5.82 9.56 31.09
C PRO A 342 -6.87 10.66 31.15
N PRO A 343 -7.28 11.25 30.01
CA PRO A 343 -8.54 11.97 29.93
C PRO A 343 -9.73 11.03 30.17
N ASP A 344 -10.64 11.41 31.06
CA ASP A 344 -11.80 10.58 31.45
C ASP A 344 -12.91 10.46 30.39
N VAL A 345 -12.75 11.10 29.22
CA VAL A 345 -13.79 11.27 28.20
C VAL A 345 -13.34 10.70 26.85
N VAL A 346 -14.18 9.83 26.27
CA VAL A 346 -14.01 9.34 24.89
C VAL A 346 -14.39 10.45 23.91
N PRO A 347 -13.58 10.72 22.85
CA PRO A 347 -13.88 11.75 21.86
C PRO A 347 -15.30 11.67 21.26
N ARG A 348 -16.11 12.69 21.53
CA ARG A 348 -17.24 13.14 20.71
C ARG A 348 -17.25 14.65 20.74
N ILE A 349 -16.94 15.27 19.59
CA ILE A 349 -16.97 16.71 19.30
C ILE A 349 -16.09 17.56 20.26
N GLY A 350 -14.97 18.08 19.75
CA GLY A 350 -14.10 19.02 20.49
C GLY A 350 -12.91 18.40 21.24
N ALA A 351 -12.56 17.15 20.95
CA ALA A 351 -11.37 16.52 21.50
C ALA A 351 -10.10 16.90 20.71
N LYS A 352 -9.07 17.36 21.43
CA LYS A 352 -7.66 17.37 20.99
C LYS A 352 -6.80 16.90 22.19
N PRO A 353 -5.56 16.39 22.00
CA PRO A 353 -4.85 16.20 20.74
C PRO A 353 -4.24 14.78 20.56
N GLY A 354 -3.74 14.53 19.35
CA GLY A 354 -2.57 13.69 19.12
C GLY A 354 -2.76 12.64 18.06
N GLY A 355 -2.43 12.92 16.80
CA GLY A 355 -2.46 12.01 15.65
C GLY A 355 -1.61 12.57 14.51
N VAL A 356 -1.90 12.17 13.27
CA VAL A 356 -1.22 12.65 12.05
C VAL A 356 -1.06 14.17 12.06
N GLY A 357 0.11 14.65 11.65
CA GLY A 357 0.48 16.05 11.67
C GLY A 357 1.89 16.27 11.10
N ALA A 358 2.12 17.48 10.60
CA ALA A 358 3.43 17.92 10.13
C ALA A 358 4.38 18.22 11.31
N GLY A 359 5.68 18.11 11.08
CA GLY A 359 6.68 18.34 12.12
C GLY A 359 8.12 18.38 11.61
N THR A 360 9.06 18.26 12.55
CA THR A 360 10.50 18.29 12.25
C THR A 360 11.26 17.33 13.15
N ILE A 361 11.92 16.35 12.53
CA ILE A 361 12.89 15.51 13.24
C ILE A 361 14.28 16.13 13.09
N TRP A 362 14.98 16.21 14.20
CA TRP A 362 16.35 16.70 14.31
C TRP A 362 17.27 15.50 14.51
N PHE A 363 18.11 15.20 13.53
CA PHE A 363 19.05 14.08 13.56
C PHE A 363 20.46 14.58 13.84
N ALA A 364 21.10 14.06 14.90
CA ALA A 364 22.52 14.27 15.12
C ALA A 364 23.30 13.20 14.35
N VAL A 365 24.26 13.63 13.54
CA VAL A 365 24.95 12.80 12.55
C VAL A 365 26.45 12.83 12.80
N SER A 366 27.12 11.69 12.69
CA SER A 366 28.56 11.56 12.89
C SER A 366 29.37 12.05 11.69
N ALA A 367 30.70 12.13 11.84
CA ALA A 367 31.59 12.55 10.75
C ALA A 367 31.45 11.65 9.50
N GLU A 368 31.13 10.37 9.70
CA GLU A 368 30.92 9.37 8.65
C GLU A 368 29.48 9.33 8.10
N GLY A 369 28.70 10.41 8.30
CA GLY A 369 27.34 10.56 7.76
C GLY A 369 26.27 9.70 8.46
N ARG A 370 26.60 9.05 9.59
CA ARG A 370 25.69 8.11 10.27
C ARG A 370 24.84 8.82 11.31
N VAL A 371 23.52 8.70 11.22
CA VAL A 371 22.61 9.15 12.29
C VAL A 371 22.91 8.37 13.58
N ILE A 372 23.20 9.10 14.67
CA ILE A 372 23.50 8.54 15.98
C ILE A 372 22.48 8.93 17.06
N GLN A 373 21.78 10.06 16.91
CA GLN A 373 20.68 10.47 17.79
C GLN A 373 19.54 11.14 17.01
N ARG A 374 18.33 11.15 17.57
CA ARG A 374 17.18 11.95 17.12
C ARG A 374 16.60 12.81 18.23
N ARG A 375 15.96 13.93 17.86
CA ARG A 375 15.05 14.77 18.66
C ARG A 375 13.79 15.03 17.83
N LEU A 376 12.60 14.96 18.43
CA LEU A 376 11.32 15.24 17.76
C LEU A 376 10.82 16.63 18.22
N GLY A 377 10.85 17.63 17.34
CA GLY A 377 10.57 19.02 17.69
C GLY A 377 11.53 19.64 18.73
N ALA A 378 11.44 20.96 18.93
CA ALA A 378 12.34 21.69 19.84
C ALA A 378 12.16 21.30 21.32
N SER A 379 10.96 20.90 21.75
CA SER A 379 10.68 20.62 23.17
C SER A 379 11.36 19.36 23.73
N GLN A 380 11.82 18.44 22.87
CA GLN A 380 12.38 17.15 23.30
C GLN A 380 13.92 17.15 23.37
N ARG A 381 14.47 16.19 24.11
CA ARG A 381 15.92 15.95 24.21
C ARG A 381 16.37 14.86 23.22
N TYR A 382 17.61 14.95 22.75
CA TYR A 382 18.22 13.91 21.91
C TYR A 382 18.21 12.52 22.58
N ARG A 383 17.99 11.50 21.73
CA ARG A 383 17.95 10.07 22.09
C ARG A 383 18.79 9.25 21.11
N PRO A 384 19.66 8.32 21.56
CA PRO A 384 20.38 7.43 20.67
C PRO A 384 19.44 6.51 19.89
N VAL A 385 19.63 6.41 18.57
CA VAL A 385 18.79 5.60 17.67
C VAL A 385 19.61 4.94 16.57
N LEU A 386 19.02 3.94 15.93
CA LEU A 386 19.39 3.52 14.57
C LEU A 386 18.35 4.12 13.63
N ALA A 387 18.72 5.04 12.73
CA ALA A 387 17.80 5.58 11.72
C ALA A 387 18.18 5.13 10.30
N ARG A 388 17.18 5.00 9.42
CA ARG A 388 17.27 4.66 8.01
C ARG A 388 16.21 5.40 7.21
N ALA A 389 16.42 5.50 5.91
CA ALA A 389 15.46 6.05 4.97
C ALA A 389 15.68 5.44 3.58
N ALA A 390 14.68 5.53 2.72
CA ALA A 390 14.75 5.09 1.34
C ALA A 390 13.76 5.85 0.44
N ARG A 391 14.03 5.83 -0.85
CA ARG A 391 13.16 6.36 -1.90
C ARG A 391 12.36 5.25 -2.56
N LEU A 392 11.08 5.50 -2.81
CA LEU A 392 10.22 4.60 -3.58
C LEU A 392 10.73 4.50 -5.03
N ARG A 393 10.81 3.27 -5.56
CA ARG A 393 11.31 3.01 -6.91
C ARG A 393 10.19 2.64 -7.86
N GLY A 394 10.30 3.03 -9.13
CA GLY A 394 9.36 2.60 -10.18
C GLY A 394 9.44 1.12 -10.57
N ARG A 395 9.96 0.25 -9.69
CA ARG A 395 10.18 -1.18 -9.91
C ARG A 395 10.22 -1.98 -8.61
N VAL A 396 9.70 -3.21 -8.63
CA VAL A 396 9.74 -4.17 -7.52
C VAL A 396 10.01 -5.57 -8.08
N SER A 397 11.04 -6.23 -7.56
CA SER A 397 11.29 -7.65 -7.85
C SER A 397 10.47 -8.56 -6.93
N LEU A 398 9.77 -9.54 -7.53
CA LEU A 398 8.94 -10.56 -6.88
C LEU A 398 9.79 -11.81 -6.58
N ASP A 399 10.82 -11.63 -5.76
CA ASP A 399 11.71 -12.70 -5.30
C ASP A 399 11.25 -13.24 -3.93
N ASP A 400 11.60 -14.50 -3.61
CA ASP A 400 11.19 -15.28 -2.42
C ASP A 400 11.03 -14.51 -1.11
N MET A 401 11.87 -13.50 -0.89
CA MET A 401 11.85 -12.65 0.30
C MET A 401 10.57 -11.81 0.49
N VAL A 402 9.86 -11.43 -0.59
CA VAL A 402 8.61 -10.65 -0.51
C VAL A 402 7.36 -11.50 -0.71
N LEU A 403 7.53 -12.75 -1.12
CA LEU A 403 6.45 -13.69 -1.40
C LEU A 403 5.89 -14.32 -0.12
N ASP A 404 4.73 -14.95 -0.23
CA ASP A 404 4.21 -15.85 0.80
C ASP A 404 4.45 -17.34 0.45
N ASP A 405 3.99 -18.23 1.34
CA ASP A 405 4.15 -19.69 1.19
C ASP A 405 3.50 -20.26 -0.09
N GLY A 406 2.68 -19.46 -0.80
CA GLY A 406 2.11 -19.77 -2.11
C GLY A 406 2.88 -19.17 -3.29
N GLY A 407 4.06 -18.59 -3.07
CA GLY A 407 4.90 -18.00 -4.11
C GLY A 407 4.41 -16.65 -4.66
N ALA A 408 3.57 -15.92 -3.91
CA ALA A 408 2.99 -14.66 -4.38
C ALA A 408 3.14 -13.50 -3.38
N LEU A 409 3.35 -12.28 -3.91
CA LEU A 409 3.25 -11.05 -3.13
C LEU A 409 1.78 -10.77 -2.80
N LEU A 410 1.42 -10.85 -1.52
CA LEU A 410 0.05 -10.60 -1.05
C LEU A 410 -0.23 -9.10 -0.94
N VAL A 411 -0.97 -8.56 -1.89
CA VAL A 411 -1.50 -7.18 -1.86
C VAL A 411 -2.86 -7.16 -1.16
N LYS A 412 -2.99 -6.21 -0.23
CA LYS A 412 -4.26 -5.83 0.40
C LYS A 412 -4.37 -4.32 0.36
N VAL A 413 -5.36 -3.79 -0.32
CA VAL A 413 -5.74 -2.38 -0.23
C VAL A 413 -6.83 -2.24 0.82
N PHE A 414 -6.71 -1.25 1.70
CA PHE A 414 -7.67 -0.99 2.78
C PHE A 414 -8.97 -0.42 2.19
N GLU A 415 -10.12 -0.77 2.78
CA GLU A 415 -11.44 -0.31 2.32
C GLU A 415 -11.60 1.23 2.38
N ASN A 416 -10.77 1.91 3.19
CA ASN A 416 -10.76 3.36 3.38
C ASN A 416 -9.59 4.09 2.69
N SER A 417 -8.74 3.41 1.91
CA SER A 417 -7.70 4.06 1.11
C SER A 417 -8.32 4.57 -0.21
N PRO A 418 -8.45 5.89 -0.40
CA PRO A 418 -9.17 6.43 -1.56
C PRO A 418 -8.34 6.32 -2.83
N SER A 419 -8.98 6.00 -3.96
CA SER A 419 -8.30 6.07 -5.27
C SER A 419 -8.20 7.49 -5.83
N GLU A 420 -8.89 8.46 -5.22
CA GLU A 420 -8.85 9.88 -5.57
C GLU A 420 -9.03 10.74 -4.32
N PHE A 421 -8.21 11.78 -4.13
CA PHE A 421 -8.36 12.73 -3.03
C PHE A 421 -7.99 14.14 -3.51
N GLU A 422 -8.79 15.15 -3.15
CA GLU A 422 -8.70 16.53 -3.67
C GLU A 422 -8.63 16.64 -5.22
N GLY A 423 -9.33 15.75 -5.94
CA GLY A 423 -9.34 15.71 -7.41
C GLY A 423 -8.08 15.09 -8.04
N LEU A 424 -7.25 14.41 -7.24
CA LEU A 424 -6.00 13.79 -7.66
C LEU A 424 -6.10 12.27 -7.51
N SER A 425 -5.92 11.52 -8.60
CA SER A 425 -5.91 10.06 -8.55
C SER A 425 -4.59 9.52 -7.97
N TYR A 426 -4.68 8.46 -7.17
CA TYR A 426 -3.56 7.79 -6.51
C TYR A 426 -3.56 6.28 -6.82
N GLY A 427 -2.42 5.61 -6.60
CA GLY A 427 -2.27 4.16 -6.79
C GLY A 427 -2.13 3.69 -8.25
N ASP A 428 -2.12 4.60 -9.23
CA ASP A 428 -2.07 4.32 -10.68
C ASP A 428 -0.66 4.48 -11.30
N ALA A 429 0.35 4.81 -10.50
CA ALA A 429 1.71 5.01 -10.99
C ALA A 429 2.29 3.72 -11.61
N PRO A 430 2.84 3.76 -12.84
CA PRO A 430 3.30 2.55 -13.52
C PRO A 430 4.57 2.00 -12.84
N ILE A 431 4.46 0.87 -12.15
CA ILE A 431 5.56 0.19 -11.45
C ILE A 431 5.87 -1.10 -12.21
N HIS A 432 7.14 -1.27 -12.58
CA HIS A 432 7.66 -2.49 -13.21
C HIS A 432 7.72 -3.63 -12.18
N LEU A 433 6.94 -4.69 -12.38
CA LEU A 433 7.02 -5.93 -11.61
C LEU A 433 7.82 -6.99 -12.38
N SER A 434 8.88 -7.51 -11.76
CA SER A 434 9.80 -8.50 -12.34
C SER A 434 9.97 -9.73 -11.45
N GLY A 435 10.60 -10.79 -11.95
CA GLY A 435 11.01 -11.95 -11.14
C GLY A 435 10.10 -13.18 -11.27
N VAL A 436 10.42 -14.24 -10.54
CA VAL A 436 9.74 -15.54 -10.70
C VAL A 436 8.42 -15.66 -9.92
N GLY A 437 8.24 -14.83 -8.89
CA GLY A 437 7.05 -14.83 -8.04
C GLY A 437 5.79 -14.31 -8.72
N GLY A 438 4.65 -14.62 -8.12
CA GLY A 438 3.33 -14.15 -8.54
C GLY A 438 2.82 -12.97 -7.73
N LEU A 439 1.63 -12.50 -8.08
CA LEU A 439 0.92 -11.43 -7.40
C LEU A 439 -0.45 -11.93 -6.91
N ARG A 440 -0.84 -11.58 -5.68
CA ARG A 440 -2.13 -11.99 -5.12
C ARG A 440 -2.88 -10.83 -4.48
N LEU A 441 -3.96 -10.38 -5.12
CA LEU A 441 -4.84 -9.35 -4.58
C LEU A 441 -5.92 -9.98 -3.70
N ALA A 442 -6.13 -9.43 -2.50
CA ALA A 442 -7.09 -9.96 -1.53
C ALA A 442 -8.05 -8.92 -0.91
N SER A 443 -7.92 -7.63 -1.22
CA SER A 443 -8.87 -6.58 -0.83
C SER A 443 -8.60 -5.27 -1.59
N GLY A 444 -9.65 -4.46 -1.74
CA GLY A 444 -9.58 -3.09 -2.30
C GLY A 444 -9.17 -3.03 -3.77
N ARG A 445 -8.78 -1.84 -4.24
CA ARG A 445 -8.52 -1.53 -5.66
C ARG A 445 -7.02 -1.46 -5.96
N LEU A 446 -6.52 -2.28 -6.88
CA LEU A 446 -5.15 -2.26 -7.38
C LEU A 446 -5.11 -1.93 -8.87
N VAL A 447 -4.19 -1.05 -9.27
CA VAL A 447 -3.95 -0.70 -10.67
C VAL A 447 -2.55 -1.13 -11.08
N LEU A 448 -2.43 -1.86 -12.18
CA LEU A 448 -1.18 -2.29 -12.79
C LEU A 448 -1.03 -1.63 -14.16
N ASN A 449 -0.27 -0.53 -14.19
CA ASN A 449 0.01 0.26 -15.39
C ASN A 449 1.47 0.13 -15.87
N GLY A 450 2.31 -0.63 -15.16
CA GLY A 450 3.68 -0.93 -15.59
C GLY A 450 3.75 -1.95 -16.73
N ASP A 451 4.85 -1.97 -17.47
CA ASP A 451 5.15 -3.06 -18.39
C ASP A 451 5.87 -4.17 -17.60
N ASN A 452 5.16 -5.25 -17.27
CA ASN A 452 5.58 -6.21 -16.26
C ASN A 452 6.12 -7.51 -16.91
N ASP A 453 7.20 -8.06 -16.35
CA ASP A 453 7.88 -9.26 -16.83
C ASP A 453 8.00 -10.39 -15.80
N PHE A 454 7.25 -10.30 -14.69
CA PHE A 454 7.14 -11.41 -13.72
C PHE A 454 6.39 -12.63 -14.28
N SER A 455 6.78 -13.83 -13.82
CA SER A 455 6.28 -15.10 -14.39
C SER A 455 5.34 -15.91 -13.49
N GLY A 456 5.24 -15.62 -12.18
CA GLY A 456 4.48 -16.45 -11.24
C GLY A 456 2.96 -16.32 -11.31
N GLY A 457 2.44 -15.46 -12.19
CA GLY A 457 1.01 -15.30 -12.45
C GLY A 457 0.28 -14.41 -11.44
N VAL A 458 -1.03 -14.24 -11.66
CA VAL A 458 -1.86 -13.31 -10.89
C VAL A 458 -3.09 -14.02 -10.34
N THR A 459 -3.32 -13.92 -9.03
CA THR A 459 -4.55 -14.41 -8.38
C THR A 459 -5.32 -13.24 -7.75
N VAL A 460 -6.61 -13.11 -8.08
CA VAL A 460 -7.52 -12.15 -7.45
C VAL A 460 -8.50 -12.93 -6.58
N GLU A 461 -8.30 -12.87 -5.27
CA GLU A 461 -9.17 -13.51 -4.27
C GLU A 461 -10.38 -12.62 -3.94
N SER A 462 -10.19 -11.29 -3.96
CA SER A 462 -11.21 -10.25 -3.78
C SER A 462 -10.61 -8.88 -4.12
N GLY A 463 -11.46 -7.87 -4.27
CA GLY A 463 -11.07 -6.50 -4.67
C GLY A 463 -11.36 -6.21 -6.15
N GLU A 464 -10.76 -5.13 -6.66
CA GLU A 464 -10.76 -4.77 -8.08
C GLU A 464 -9.32 -4.69 -8.59
N LEU A 465 -9.00 -5.41 -9.67
CA LEU A 465 -7.72 -5.30 -10.36
C LEU A 465 -7.89 -4.63 -11.73
N ILE A 466 -7.22 -3.51 -11.96
CA ILE A 466 -7.18 -2.85 -13.27
C ILE A 466 -5.83 -3.11 -13.94
N ALA A 467 -5.85 -3.70 -15.13
CA ALA A 467 -4.68 -3.94 -15.98
C ALA A 467 -4.68 -2.91 -17.13
N GLY A 468 -3.81 -1.89 -17.01
CA GLY A 468 -3.75 -0.73 -17.92
C GLY A 468 -2.69 -0.80 -19.02
N SER A 469 -1.85 -1.84 -19.04
CA SER A 469 -0.87 -2.10 -20.10
C SER A 469 -1.04 -3.52 -20.66
N SER A 470 -0.57 -3.76 -21.89
CA SER A 470 -0.65 -5.08 -22.54
C SER A 470 0.26 -6.14 -21.93
N THR A 471 1.07 -5.80 -20.93
CA THR A 471 1.90 -6.75 -20.15
C THR A 471 1.66 -6.66 -18.64
N ALA A 472 0.65 -5.91 -18.19
CA ALA A 472 0.41 -5.60 -16.77
C ALA A 472 0.30 -6.83 -15.85
N LEU A 473 -0.14 -7.98 -16.37
CA LEU A 473 -0.32 -9.23 -15.61
C LEU A 473 0.90 -10.18 -15.70
N GLY A 474 2.01 -9.74 -16.31
CA GLY A 474 3.19 -10.58 -16.53
C GLY A 474 2.96 -11.70 -17.55
N SER A 475 3.75 -12.78 -17.46
CA SER A 475 3.67 -13.92 -18.40
C SER A 475 2.97 -15.17 -17.85
N GLY A 476 2.57 -15.14 -16.57
CA GLY A 476 2.03 -16.29 -15.85
C GLY A 476 0.52 -16.45 -15.93
N ASP A 477 0.00 -17.57 -15.41
CA ASP A 477 -1.42 -17.89 -15.41
C ASP A 477 -2.24 -16.90 -14.54
N VAL A 478 -3.49 -16.66 -14.91
CA VAL A 478 -4.39 -15.67 -14.26
C VAL A 478 -5.59 -16.39 -13.66
N ALA A 479 -5.83 -16.19 -12.36
CA ALA A 479 -6.93 -16.80 -11.61
C ALA A 479 -7.81 -15.74 -10.93
N ILE A 480 -9.09 -15.67 -11.28
CA ILE A 480 -10.09 -14.83 -10.62
C ILE A 480 -10.95 -15.74 -9.74
N ARG A 481 -10.75 -15.66 -8.42
CA ARG A 481 -11.47 -16.41 -7.37
C ARG A 481 -12.57 -15.58 -6.69
N GLY A 482 -12.46 -14.27 -6.76
CA GLY A 482 -13.46 -13.32 -6.29
C GLY A 482 -13.11 -11.90 -6.75
N GLY A 483 -13.99 -10.94 -6.46
CA GLY A 483 -13.80 -9.57 -6.88
C GLY A 483 -14.02 -9.35 -8.39
N SER A 484 -13.34 -8.36 -8.95
CA SER A 484 -13.41 -7.99 -10.37
C SER A 484 -12.03 -7.73 -10.97
N VAL A 485 -11.94 -7.86 -12.30
CA VAL A 485 -10.76 -7.52 -13.11
C VAL A 485 -11.20 -6.71 -14.33
N ILE A 486 -10.52 -5.59 -14.59
CA ILE A 486 -10.73 -4.74 -15.77
C ILE A 486 -9.45 -4.77 -16.62
N LEU A 487 -9.57 -5.31 -17.83
CA LEU A 487 -8.49 -5.31 -18.83
C LEU A 487 -8.71 -4.16 -19.81
N GLN A 488 -7.91 -3.09 -19.70
CA GLN A 488 -7.99 -1.93 -20.61
C GLN A 488 -7.21 -2.15 -21.92
N GLU A 489 -6.26 -3.08 -21.88
CA GLU A 489 -5.54 -3.67 -23.00
C GLU A 489 -5.64 -5.21 -22.90
N PRO A 490 -5.34 -6.00 -23.95
CA PRO A 490 -5.33 -7.46 -23.88
C PRO A 490 -4.12 -7.98 -23.06
N ALA A 491 -4.17 -7.79 -21.74
CA ALA A 491 -3.05 -7.91 -20.81
C ALA A 491 -2.75 -9.34 -20.29
N ILE A 492 -3.55 -10.34 -20.67
CA ILE A 492 -3.27 -11.74 -20.36
C ILE A 492 -2.33 -12.29 -21.45
N ALA A 493 -1.18 -12.82 -21.07
CA ALA A 493 -0.20 -13.34 -22.02
C ALA A 493 -0.75 -14.53 -22.84
N THR A 494 -0.30 -14.65 -24.09
CA THR A 494 -0.74 -15.73 -25.00
C THR A 494 -0.33 -17.13 -24.53
N THR A 495 0.68 -17.21 -23.67
CA THR A 495 1.14 -18.42 -22.98
C THR A 495 0.36 -18.76 -21.72
N ALA A 496 -0.45 -17.84 -21.19
CA ALA A 496 -1.13 -17.96 -19.91
C ALA A 496 -2.52 -18.61 -20.04
N SER A 497 -2.87 -19.45 -19.06
CA SER A 497 -4.22 -19.94 -18.84
C SER A 497 -5.01 -18.96 -17.97
N LEU A 498 -6.24 -18.65 -18.38
CA LEU A 498 -7.22 -17.94 -17.58
C LEU A 498 -8.11 -18.94 -16.82
N SER A 499 -8.27 -18.73 -15.52
CA SER A 499 -9.20 -19.45 -14.66
C SER A 499 -10.17 -18.47 -13.99
N LEU A 500 -11.46 -18.74 -14.12
CA LEU A 500 -12.55 -18.04 -13.44
C LEU A 500 -13.23 -19.04 -12.48
N GLU A 501 -13.51 -18.62 -11.25
CA GLU A 501 -14.20 -19.45 -10.26
C GLU A 501 -15.71 -19.51 -10.52
N GLU A 502 -16.38 -20.54 -9.99
CA GLU A 502 -17.83 -20.70 -10.17
C GLU A 502 -18.61 -19.72 -9.28
N GLY A 503 -19.62 -19.05 -9.83
CA GLY A 503 -20.45 -18.10 -9.09
C GLY A 503 -19.87 -16.69 -8.93
N LEU A 504 -18.85 -16.31 -9.71
CA LEU A 504 -18.46 -14.91 -9.90
C LEU A 504 -19.66 -14.07 -10.43
N PRO A 505 -19.78 -12.79 -10.07
CA PRO A 505 -20.87 -11.94 -10.52
C PRO A 505 -20.77 -11.57 -12.01
N ASP A 506 -21.90 -11.21 -12.61
CA ASP A 506 -21.98 -10.69 -13.97
C ASP A 506 -20.98 -9.54 -14.19
N GLY A 507 -20.17 -9.66 -15.24
CA GLY A 507 -19.15 -8.68 -15.62
C GLY A 507 -17.88 -8.67 -14.78
N ALA A 508 -17.67 -9.64 -13.87
CA ALA A 508 -16.46 -9.76 -13.05
C ALA A 508 -15.14 -9.70 -13.84
N LEU A 509 -15.12 -10.10 -15.12
CA LEU A 509 -14.00 -9.85 -16.03
C LEU A 509 -14.42 -8.89 -17.16
N ARG A 510 -14.11 -7.61 -17.00
CA ARG A 510 -14.38 -6.57 -18.01
C ARG A 510 -13.25 -6.51 -19.04
N LEU A 511 -13.60 -6.77 -20.29
CA LEU A 511 -12.75 -6.65 -21.47
C LEU A 511 -12.97 -5.25 -22.08
N ASP A 512 -12.28 -4.24 -21.54
CA ASP A 512 -12.47 -2.81 -21.87
C ASP A 512 -11.62 -2.33 -23.07
N PHE A 513 -10.87 -3.24 -23.70
CA PHE A 513 -10.14 -3.02 -24.94
C PHE A 513 -11.02 -3.20 -26.19
N ARG A 514 -10.47 -2.87 -27.37
CA ARG A 514 -11.06 -3.20 -28.68
C ARG A 514 -10.25 -4.28 -29.39
N GLY A 515 -10.94 -5.19 -30.08
CA GLY A 515 -10.29 -6.29 -30.80
C GLY A 515 -10.18 -7.54 -29.93
N ARG A 516 -9.08 -8.28 -30.05
CA ARG A 516 -8.92 -9.61 -29.44
C ARG A 516 -7.65 -9.69 -28.60
N GLY A 517 -7.78 -10.17 -27.37
CA GLY A 517 -6.68 -10.74 -26.60
C GLY A 517 -6.60 -12.23 -26.82
N VAL A 518 -5.40 -12.80 -26.82
CA VAL A 518 -5.18 -14.23 -27.10
C VAL A 518 -4.67 -14.91 -25.84
N VAL A 519 -5.25 -16.05 -25.45
CA VAL A 519 -4.86 -16.79 -24.23
C VAL A 519 -4.75 -18.30 -24.49
N ARG A 520 -3.92 -19.02 -23.72
CA ARG A 520 -3.63 -20.45 -23.91
C ARG A 520 -4.86 -21.34 -23.68
N SER A 521 -5.60 -21.06 -22.61
CA SER A 521 -6.84 -21.78 -22.26
C SER A 521 -7.75 -20.91 -21.38
N LEU A 522 -9.04 -21.26 -21.32
CA LEU A 522 -10.02 -20.67 -20.42
C LEU A 522 -10.69 -21.79 -19.62
N ARG A 523 -10.74 -21.64 -18.29
CA ARG A 523 -11.53 -22.47 -17.37
C ARG A 523 -12.55 -21.58 -16.66
N ILE A 524 -13.80 -22.02 -16.56
CA ILE A 524 -14.83 -21.39 -15.71
C ILE A 524 -15.38 -22.46 -14.77
N GLY A 525 -15.33 -22.20 -13.47
CA GLY A 525 -15.52 -23.22 -12.43
C GLY A 525 -14.60 -24.42 -12.67
N ASN A 526 -15.16 -25.61 -12.77
CA ASN A 526 -14.41 -26.84 -13.06
C ASN A 526 -14.37 -27.23 -14.56
N ALA A 527 -14.99 -26.44 -15.45
CA ALA A 527 -15.04 -26.76 -16.89
C ALA A 527 -13.88 -26.11 -17.66
N MET A 528 -13.21 -26.87 -18.53
CA MET A 528 -12.28 -26.32 -19.53
C MET A 528 -13.06 -25.95 -20.80
N HIS A 529 -12.85 -24.73 -21.32
CA HIS A 529 -13.68 -24.16 -22.38
C HIS A 529 -13.09 -24.40 -23.77
N ARG A 530 -13.97 -24.69 -24.73
CA ARG A 530 -13.59 -25.04 -26.10
C ARG A 530 -12.95 -23.86 -26.85
N CYS A 531 -11.96 -24.22 -27.65
CA CYS A 531 -11.31 -23.42 -28.70
C CYS A 531 -12.33 -22.55 -29.47
N GLY A 532 -12.07 -21.23 -29.56
CA GLY A 532 -12.98 -20.24 -30.17
C GLY A 532 -12.83 -18.85 -29.55
N THR A 533 -13.80 -17.96 -29.80
CA THR A 533 -13.86 -16.63 -29.19
C THR A 533 -14.89 -16.54 -28.06
N TRP A 534 -14.50 -15.90 -26.96
CA TRP A 534 -15.27 -15.70 -25.72
C TRP A 534 -15.34 -14.22 -25.35
N GLY A 535 -16.44 -13.78 -24.75
CA GLY A 535 -16.60 -12.39 -24.31
C GLY A 535 -17.98 -12.07 -23.76
N GLY A 536 -18.20 -10.81 -23.37
CA GLY A 536 -19.48 -10.36 -22.80
C GLY A 536 -20.57 -10.14 -23.86
N PRO A 537 -21.82 -9.83 -23.44
CA PRO A 537 -22.94 -9.63 -24.36
C PRO A 537 -22.73 -8.54 -25.44
N GLU A 538 -21.92 -7.52 -25.17
CA GLU A 538 -21.56 -6.46 -26.14
C GLU A 538 -20.40 -6.82 -27.09
N SER A 539 -19.71 -7.95 -26.88
CA SER A 539 -18.46 -8.27 -27.59
C SER A 539 -18.64 -8.80 -29.02
N GLY A 540 -19.77 -9.45 -29.32
CA GLY A 540 -19.95 -10.20 -30.57
C GLY A 540 -19.08 -11.47 -30.68
N ALA A 541 -18.58 -12.00 -29.56
CA ALA A 541 -17.87 -13.28 -29.52
C ALA A 541 -18.78 -14.48 -29.90
N MET A 542 -18.17 -15.59 -30.34
CA MET A 542 -18.89 -16.83 -30.66
C MET A 542 -19.59 -17.44 -29.44
N PHE A 543 -18.99 -17.28 -28.26
CA PHE A 543 -19.51 -17.75 -27.00
C PHE A 543 -19.61 -16.57 -26.02
N VAL A 544 -20.85 -16.26 -25.63
CA VAL A 544 -21.14 -15.22 -24.63
C VAL A 544 -21.35 -15.90 -23.28
N ASP A 545 -20.69 -15.38 -22.26
CA ASP A 545 -20.85 -15.80 -20.87
C ASP A 545 -20.97 -14.53 -20.00
N PRO A 546 -21.96 -14.43 -19.08
CA PRO A 546 -22.23 -13.22 -18.32
C PRO A 546 -21.08 -12.81 -17.38
N VAL A 547 -20.13 -13.70 -17.04
CA VAL A 547 -18.94 -13.32 -16.26
C VAL A 547 -18.08 -12.28 -16.98
N PHE A 548 -18.18 -12.20 -18.32
CA PHE A 548 -17.49 -11.20 -19.12
C PHE A 548 -18.36 -9.96 -19.36
N SER A 549 -17.74 -8.77 -19.32
CA SER A 549 -18.35 -7.51 -19.76
C SER A 549 -17.45 -6.74 -20.73
N GLY A 550 -17.96 -5.65 -21.32
CA GLY A 550 -17.22 -4.85 -22.30
C GLY A 550 -17.25 -5.41 -23.74
N ARG A 551 -16.38 -4.86 -24.59
CA ARG A 551 -16.36 -5.09 -26.05
C ARG A 551 -15.12 -5.81 -26.56
N GLY A 552 -14.14 -6.03 -25.70
CA GLY A 552 -13.01 -6.91 -26.01
C GLY A 552 -13.47 -8.36 -26.14
N ILE A 553 -12.66 -9.14 -26.87
CA ILE A 553 -12.86 -10.58 -27.09
C ILE A 553 -11.62 -11.31 -26.59
N LEU A 554 -11.78 -12.47 -25.95
CA LEU A 554 -10.71 -13.44 -25.74
C LEU A 554 -10.76 -14.52 -26.84
N GLU A 555 -9.62 -14.79 -27.48
CA GLU A 555 -9.46 -15.86 -28.47
C GLU A 555 -8.52 -16.94 -27.92
N LEU A 556 -8.97 -18.19 -27.97
CA LEU A 556 -8.23 -19.32 -27.41
C LEU A 556 -7.25 -19.89 -28.42
N SER A 557 -5.95 -19.61 -28.24
CA SER A 557 -4.88 -20.10 -29.11
C SER A 557 -4.48 -21.55 -28.82
N GLY A 558 -5.38 -22.46 -29.17
CA GLY A 558 -5.04 -23.87 -29.37
C GLY A 558 -5.08 -24.24 -30.84
N LYS A 559 -4.11 -25.04 -31.32
CA LYS A 559 -4.46 -26.01 -32.36
C LYS A 559 -5.56 -26.92 -31.76
N PRO A 560 -6.64 -27.29 -32.47
CA PRO A 560 -7.89 -27.78 -31.84
C PRO A 560 -7.84 -29.11 -31.07
N ILE A 561 -6.66 -29.66 -30.79
CA ILE A 561 -6.45 -31.04 -30.32
C ILE A 561 -5.70 -31.10 -28.98
N GLU A 562 -4.76 -30.19 -28.69
CA GLU A 562 -3.93 -30.27 -27.47
C GLU A 562 -4.56 -29.55 -26.27
N ALA A 563 -5.00 -28.30 -26.44
CA ALA A 563 -5.68 -27.53 -25.38
C ALA A 563 -7.16 -27.93 -25.19
N CYS A 564 -7.73 -28.71 -26.11
CA CYS A 564 -9.16 -28.98 -26.23
C CYS A 564 -9.52 -30.48 -26.08
N ALA A 565 -8.62 -31.31 -25.54
CA ALA A 565 -8.86 -32.72 -25.23
C ALA A 565 -9.45 -32.90 -23.81
N SER A 566 -10.64 -33.49 -23.69
CA SER A 566 -11.23 -33.85 -22.40
C SER A 566 -10.59 -35.13 -21.84
N ALA A 567 -10.24 -35.12 -20.55
CA ALA A 567 -9.71 -36.28 -19.83
C ALA A 567 -10.80 -37.34 -19.55
N SER A 568 -11.26 -38.06 -20.58
CA SER A 568 -12.37 -39.01 -20.45
C SER A 568 -12.33 -40.17 -21.46
N LYS A 569 -11.46 -41.14 -21.20
CA LYS A 569 -11.76 -42.59 -21.31
C LYS A 569 -10.58 -43.45 -20.83
N ILE A 570 -10.70 -43.99 -19.62
CA ILE A 570 -10.18 -45.35 -19.37
C ILE A 570 -11.14 -46.28 -20.10
N SER A 571 -10.66 -47.06 -21.05
CA SER A 571 -11.49 -48.01 -21.79
C SER A 571 -11.90 -49.17 -20.88
N GLN A 572 -13.20 -49.31 -20.65
CA GLN A 572 -13.76 -50.62 -20.36
C GLN A 572 -13.72 -51.44 -21.66
N ASP A 573 -12.91 -52.50 -21.70
CA ASP A 573 -12.97 -53.50 -22.77
C ASP A 573 -14.09 -54.51 -22.49
N PRO A 574 -15.07 -54.68 -23.41
CA PRO A 574 -16.12 -55.69 -23.28
C PRO A 574 -16.01 -56.72 -24.40
N LEU A 575 -15.00 -57.60 -24.34
CA LEU A 575 -14.81 -58.69 -25.31
C LEU A 575 -14.56 -60.03 -24.61
N GLY A 576 -15.64 -60.62 -24.10
CA GLY A 576 -15.64 -62.02 -23.66
C GLY A 576 -15.73 -62.99 -24.84
N SER A 577 -14.90 -64.04 -24.83
CA SER A 577 -15.06 -65.25 -25.66
C SER A 577 -14.33 -66.42 -24.98
N PRO A 578 -14.73 -67.69 -25.20
CA PRO A 578 -14.84 -68.59 -24.04
C PRO A 578 -14.03 -69.91 -24.08
N GLN A 579 -13.86 -70.44 -22.86
CA GLN A 579 -13.73 -71.85 -22.48
C GLN A 579 -12.41 -72.63 -22.70
N ARG A 580 -12.12 -73.43 -21.65
CA ARG A 580 -11.16 -74.55 -21.54
C ARG A 580 -9.68 -74.12 -21.46
N MET A 581 -8.83 -74.82 -20.70
CA MET A 581 -9.06 -76.07 -19.94
C MET A 581 -8.94 -75.86 -18.44
#